data_AF-A0A920QL86-F1
#
_entry.id   AF-A0A920QL86-F1
#
_cell.length_a   1.000
_cell.length_b   1.000
_cell.length_c   1.000
_cell.angle_alpha   90.00
_cell.angle_beta   90.00
_cell.angle_gamma   90.00
#
_symmetry.space_group_name_H-M   'P 1'
#
loop_
_entity.id
_entity.type
_entity.pdbx_description
1 polymer ?
#
loop_
_entity_poly.entity_id
_entity_poly.type
_entity_poly.pdbx_seq_one_letter_code
_entity_poly.pdbx_strand_id
1 'polypeptide(L)'
;MRDQGFNVILGLRRGRSWDKALEDGWVEGKTLFETEDAAHQGTILQYLLSDAGQIAAWPMVKSNLNEGDALYFFTRFRHSFFTMIPGLYRQKMWM
;
A
#
# COMPACT_ATOMS: atom_id res chain seq x y z
N MET A 1 9.93 3.66 -9.39
CA MET A 1 9.50 2.25 -9.54
C MET A 1 8.86 2.00 -10.90
N ARG A 2 7.86 2.80 -11.32
CA ARG A 2 7.27 2.72 -12.66
C ARG A 2 8.33 2.82 -13.78
N ASP A 3 9.21 3.82 -13.72
CA ASP A 3 10.24 4.04 -14.75
C ASP A 3 11.38 3.02 -14.73
N GLN A 4 11.42 2.18 -13.69
CA GLN A 4 12.40 1.10 -13.55
C GLN A 4 11.85 -0.23 -14.11
N GLY A 5 10.66 -0.23 -14.70
CA GLY A 5 10.04 -1.41 -15.33
C GLY A 5 9.25 -2.31 -14.38
N PHE A 6 9.03 -1.91 -13.13
CA PHE A 6 8.18 -2.66 -12.21
C PHE A 6 6.70 -2.44 -12.53
N ASN A 7 5.88 -3.49 -12.39
CA ASN A 7 4.43 -3.37 -12.47
C ASN A 7 3.92 -2.71 -11.17
N VAL A 8 3.70 -1.41 -11.24
CA VAL A 8 3.20 -0.63 -10.10
C VAL A 8 1.73 -0.34 -10.32
N ILE A 9 0.93 -0.59 -9.29
CA ILE A 9 -0.46 -0.15 -9.19
C ILE A 9 -0.55 0.94 -8.12
N LEU A 10 -1.48 1.88 -8.33
CA LEU A 10 -1.69 2.99 -7.41
C LEU A 10 -3.07 2.86 -6.75
N GLY A 11 -3.07 2.74 -5.43
CA GLY A 11 -4.27 2.68 -4.61
C GLY A 11 -4.58 4.01 -3.96
N LEU A 12 -5.59 4.72 -4.43
CA LEU A 12 -5.96 6.04 -3.91
C LEU A 12 -7.46 6.13 -3.61
N ARG A 13 -7.83 7.03 -2.71
CA ARG A 13 -9.22 7.44 -2.55
C ARG A 13 -9.56 8.49 -3.60
N ARG A 14 -10.79 8.48 -4.10
CA ARG A 14 -11.28 9.51 -5.03
C ARG A 14 -11.16 10.90 -4.41
N GLY A 15 -10.59 11.84 -5.15
CA GLY A 15 -10.33 13.22 -4.72
C GLY A 15 -9.10 13.82 -5.41
N ARG A 16 -8.55 14.90 -4.86
CA ARG A 16 -7.47 15.66 -5.51
C ARG A 16 -6.25 14.83 -5.91
N SER A 17 -5.87 13.81 -5.14
CA SER A 17 -4.73 12.95 -5.48
C SER A 17 -5.07 11.97 -6.60
N TRP A 18 -6.33 11.57 -6.73
CA TRP A 18 -6.81 10.73 -7.81
C TRP A 18 -6.76 11.49 -9.14
N ASP A 19 -7.23 12.74 -9.15
CA ASP A 19 -7.21 13.59 -10.35
C ASP A 19 -5.77 13.81 -10.84
N LYS A 20 -4.83 14.06 -9.92
CA LYS A 20 -3.40 14.13 -10.24
C LYS A 20 -2.85 12.83 -10.79
N ALA A 21 -3.27 11.68 -10.27
CA ALA A 21 -2.84 10.39 -10.82
C ALA A 21 -3.35 10.20 -12.26
N LEU A 22 -4.57 10.64 -12.57
CA LEU A 22 -5.06 10.63 -13.95
C LEU A 22 -4.21 11.54 -14.86
N GLU A 23 -3.85 12.73 -14.39
CA GLU A 23 -2.95 13.67 -15.10
C GLU A 23 -1.55 13.08 -15.31
N ASP A 24 -1.01 12.36 -14.32
CA ASP A 24 0.27 11.64 -14.37
C ASP A 24 0.22 10.36 -15.25
N GLY A 25 -0.90 10.13 -15.95
CA GLY A 25 -1.07 9.03 -16.88
C GLY A 25 -1.27 7.67 -16.22
N TRP A 26 -1.83 7.63 -15.02
CA TRP A 26 -2.38 6.42 -14.42
C TRP A 26 -3.79 6.17 -14.94
N VAL A 27 -4.15 4.91 -15.19
CA VAL A 27 -5.40 4.56 -15.88
C VAL A 27 -6.33 3.83 -14.92
N GLU A 28 -7.52 4.42 -14.67
CA GLU A 28 -8.57 3.81 -13.85
C GLU A 28 -8.92 2.41 -14.36
N GLY A 29 -8.95 1.43 -13.45
CA GLY A 29 -9.27 0.04 -13.74
C GLY A 29 -8.12 -0.77 -14.37
N LYS A 30 -6.95 -0.16 -14.62
CA LYS A 30 -5.75 -0.87 -15.09
C LYS A 30 -4.57 -0.70 -14.13
N THR A 31 -4.23 0.55 -13.81
CA THR A 31 -3.09 0.88 -12.95
C THR A 31 -3.45 1.85 -11.82
N LEU A 32 -4.66 2.42 -11.85
CA LEU A 32 -5.24 3.22 -10.78
C LEU A 32 -6.50 2.51 -10.27
N PHE A 33 -6.51 2.25 -8.98
CA PHE A 33 -7.60 1.56 -8.29
C PHE A 33 -7.92 2.24 -6.97
N GLU A 34 -9.09 1.93 -6.42
CA GLU A 34 -9.39 2.33 -5.04
C GLU A 34 -8.45 1.59 -4.07
N THR A 35 -8.27 2.17 -2.88
CA THR A 35 -7.27 1.67 -1.92
C THR A 35 -7.49 0.20 -1.54
N GLU A 36 -8.75 -0.26 -1.48
CA GLU A 36 -9.09 -1.64 -1.16
C GLU A 36 -8.73 -2.60 -2.29
N ASP A 37 -9.15 -2.30 -3.52
CA ASP A 37 -8.81 -3.10 -4.70
C ASP A 37 -7.30 -3.17 -4.93
N ALA A 38 -6.60 -2.05 -4.73
CA ALA A 38 -5.15 -2.01 -4.84
C ALA A 38 -4.46 -2.84 -3.75
N ALA A 39 -5.01 -2.86 -2.53
CA ALA A 39 -4.50 -3.70 -1.45
C ALA A 39 -4.71 -5.19 -1.74
N HIS A 40 -5.83 -5.55 -2.38
CA HIS A 40 -6.14 -6.92 -2.77
C HIS A 40 -5.29 -7.43 -3.95
N GLN A 41 -4.96 -6.55 -4.92
CA GLN A 41 -4.16 -6.94 -6.09
C GLN A 41 -2.65 -6.87 -5.86
N GLY A 42 -2.19 -6.10 -4.88
CA GLY A 42 -0.77 -5.88 -4.63
C GLY A 42 -0.12 -7.05 -3.89
N THR A 43 1.04 -7.51 -4.37
CA THR A 43 1.88 -8.49 -3.64
C THR A 43 2.87 -7.79 -2.69
N ILE A 44 3.28 -6.57 -3.04
CA ILE A 44 4.12 -5.71 -2.20
C ILE A 44 3.35 -4.40 -1.97
N LEU A 45 2.82 -4.24 -0.77
CA LEU A 45 2.04 -3.08 -0.40
C LEU A 45 2.97 -2.03 0.23
N GLN A 46 3.09 -0.88 -0.42
CA GLN A 46 3.78 0.28 0.14
C GLN A 46 2.78 1.21 0.81
N TYR A 47 2.81 1.21 2.14
CA TYR A 47 1.84 1.92 2.94
C TYR A 47 2.34 3.32 3.28
N LEU A 48 2.12 4.25 2.36
CA LEU A 48 2.63 5.62 2.39
C LEU A 48 1.60 6.63 2.94
N LEU A 49 0.83 6.22 3.96
CA LEU A 49 -0.11 7.11 4.66
C LEU A 49 0.57 7.77 5.87
N SER A 50 0.00 8.88 6.35
CA SER A 50 0.35 9.43 7.66
C SER A 50 -0.01 8.45 8.77
N ASP A 51 0.62 8.53 9.95
CA ASP A 51 0.36 7.60 11.07
C ASP A 51 -1.15 7.45 11.38
N ALA A 52 -1.91 8.54 11.35
CA ALA A 52 -3.36 8.52 11.55
C ALA A 52 -4.10 7.79 10.41
N GLY A 53 -3.70 8.03 9.15
CA GLY A 53 -4.23 7.30 8.00
C GLY A 53 -3.89 5.82 8.05
N GLN A 54 -2.69 5.49 8.54
CA GLN A 54 -2.23 4.11 8.69
C GLN A 54 -3.10 3.33 9.67
N ILE A 55 -3.41 3.92 10.84
CA ILE A 55 -4.30 3.33 11.84
C ILE A 55 -5.71 3.14 11.26
N ALA A 56 -6.23 4.16 10.57
CA ALA A 56 -7.59 4.13 10.04
C ALA A 56 -7.78 3.08 8.92
N ALA A 57 -6.80 2.91 8.03
CA ALA A 57 -6.89 1.96 6.93
C ALA A 57 -6.33 0.56 7.28
N TRP A 58 -5.72 0.37 8.47
CA TRP A 58 -5.17 -0.92 8.90
C TRP A 58 -6.16 -2.09 8.86
N PRO A 59 -7.42 -1.96 9.34
CA PRO A 59 -8.38 -3.07 9.28
C PRO A 59 -8.63 -3.57 7.87
N MET A 60 -8.75 -2.64 6.91
CA MET A 60 -8.97 -2.94 5.50
C MET A 60 -7.71 -3.53 4.84
N VAL A 61 -6.53 -2.99 5.13
CA VAL A 61 -5.28 -3.56 4.59
C VAL A 61 -5.10 -4.99 5.13
N LYS A 62 -5.30 -5.19 6.43
CA LYS A 62 -5.17 -6.51 7.07
C LYS A 62 -6.14 -7.55 6.49
N SER A 63 -7.36 -7.17 6.13
CA SER A 63 -8.32 -8.11 5.52
C SER A 63 -7.98 -8.50 4.09
N ASN A 64 -7.17 -7.69 3.40
CA ASN A 64 -6.79 -7.92 2.00
C ASN A 64 -5.38 -8.50 1.83
N LEU A 65 -4.61 -8.65 2.91
CA LEU A 65 -3.29 -9.29 2.88
C LEU A 65 -3.41 -10.81 2.84
N ASN A 66 -2.72 -11.43 1.89
CA ASN A 66 -2.60 -12.87 1.77
C ASN A 66 -1.27 -13.39 2.33
N GLU A 67 -1.19 -14.70 2.55
CA GLU A 67 0.05 -15.34 2.99
C GLU A 67 1.14 -15.20 1.91
N GLY A 68 2.28 -14.59 2.27
CA GLY A 68 3.39 -14.33 1.36
C GLY A 68 3.49 -12.89 0.86
N ASP A 69 2.49 -12.05 1.12
CA ASP A 69 2.53 -10.63 0.76
C ASP A 69 3.49 -9.85 1.67
N ALA A 70 4.17 -8.86 1.08
CA ALA A 70 5.11 -8.01 1.80
C ALA A 70 4.51 -6.63 2.06
N LEU A 71 4.53 -6.19 3.32
CA LEU A 71 4.06 -4.86 3.71
C LEU A 71 5.25 -3.96 4.08
N TYR A 72 5.40 -2.85 3.36
CA TYR A 72 6.48 -1.89 3.53
C TYR A 72 5.96 -0.56 4.10
N PHE A 73 6.65 -0.03 5.11
CA PHE A 73 6.32 1.25 5.77
C PHE A 73 7.53 2.19 5.69
N PHE A 74 7.29 3.46 5.32
CA PHE A 74 8.34 4.49 5.25
C PHE A 74 8.50 5.27 6.56
N THR A 75 7.44 5.34 7.39
CA THR A 75 7.49 5.92 8.74
C THR A 75 7.54 4.78 9.76
N ARG A 76 8.20 4.98 10.91
CA ARG A 76 8.07 4.04 12.03
C ARG A 76 6.62 4.06 12.50
N PHE A 77 5.83 3.08 12.11
CA PHE A 77 4.53 2.81 12.71
C PHE A 77 4.73 2.52 14.21
N ARG A 78 4.65 3.57 15.03
CA ARG A 78 4.85 3.50 16.47
C ARG A 78 3.51 3.23 17.12
N HIS A 79 2.96 2.04 16.91
CA HIS A 79 2.04 1.44 17.87
C HIS A 79 2.23 -0.07 17.87
N SER A 80 2.51 -0.58 19.06
CA SER A 80 2.60 -2.00 19.40
C SER A 80 1.26 -2.69 19.12
N PHE A 81 0.99 -3.05 17.87
CA PHE A 81 0.00 -4.06 17.52
C PHE A 81 0.76 -5.29 17.02
N PHE A 82 1.28 -6.02 17.99
CA PHE A 82 1.87 -7.35 17.84
C PHE A 82 0.74 -8.35 17.57
N THR A 83 0.05 -8.22 16.44
CA THR A 83 -0.53 -9.42 15.82
C THR A 83 0.57 -10.00 14.96
N MET A 84 1.30 -10.96 15.52
CA MET A 84 2.10 -11.90 14.75
C MET A 84 1.20 -12.50 13.68
N ILE A 85 1.35 -12.02 12.44
CA ILE A 85 1.14 -12.89 11.28
C ILE A 85 2.42 -13.72 11.22
N PRO A 86 2.38 -15.04 11.47
CA PRO A 86 3.54 -15.89 11.27
C PRO A 86 3.91 -15.78 9.79
N GLY A 87 5.09 -15.26 9.48
CA GLY A 87 5.59 -15.16 8.10
C GLY A 87 5.91 -13.77 7.57
N LEU A 88 5.63 -12.69 8.32
CA LEU A 88 6.02 -11.34 7.87
C LEU A 88 7.54 -11.17 7.98
N TYR A 89 8.26 -11.41 6.88
CA TYR A 89 9.69 -11.17 6.78
C TYR A 89 9.97 -9.68 7.03
N ARG A 90 10.49 -9.41 8.21
CA ARG A 90 10.93 -8.09 8.66
C ARG A 90 12.21 -7.70 7.91
N GLN A 91 12.10 -7.32 6.63
CA GLN A 91 13.22 -6.71 5.94
C GLN A 91 13.43 -5.28 6.47
N LYS A 92 14.36 -5.16 7.42
CA LYS A 92 15.06 -3.90 7.69
C LYS A 92 15.83 -3.55 6.42
N MET A 93 15.37 -2.58 5.65
CA MET A 93 16.20 -1.93 4.62
C MET A 93 16.35 -0.47 5.01
N TRP A 94 17.55 -0.14 5.49
CA TRP A 94 18.06 1.22 5.58
C TRP A 94 18.47 1.66 4.18
N MET A 95 18.01 2.84 3.75
CA MET A 95 18.70 3.74 2.84
C MET A 95 18.45 5.16 3.33
#